data_AF-A0A023FY82-F1
#
_entry.id   AF-A0A023FY82-F1
#
_cell.length_a   1.000
_cell.length_b   1.000
_cell.length_c   1.000
_cell.angle_alpha   90.00
_cell.angle_beta   90.00
_cell.angle_gamma   90.00
#
_symmetry.space_group_name_H-M   'P 1'
#
loop_
_entity.id
_entity.type
_entity.pdbx_description
1 polymer ?
#
loop_
_entity_poly.entity_id
_entity_poly.type
_entity_poly.pdbx_seq_one_letter_code
_entity_poly.pdbx_strand_id
1 'polypeptide(L)'
;MHPKLLLAILALTVKLTPAAGRMVNLMDQAAAFIEERNKSITNITSWTLTGSNTQIGGGMNALPTHIQEANCTPVIPDSWYGRVNLKFIAVALKIDNPLCTPSVVLANVTLPKPTHHAFGYNSLIFDLNNRTYIKKRTGLIRKSEKRGGYMLKQVCAFTAAVKFQGSLAYTTKSTNGNETKHHVVNIGEIFNDTVGFRTHNGLFTHTFHGALERRVFFGLPTETFKQILIA
;
A
#
# COMPACT_ATOMS: atom_id res chain seq x y z
N MET A 1 -28.37 -48.69 28.47
CA MET A 1 -27.28 -47.69 28.42
C MET A 1 -27.04 -47.33 26.95
N HIS A 2 -27.42 -46.13 26.53
CA HIS A 2 -27.22 -45.64 25.16
C HIS A 2 -26.12 -44.57 25.16
N PRO A 3 -25.07 -44.66 24.34
CA PRO A 3 -24.15 -43.55 24.16
C PRO A 3 -24.76 -42.57 23.13
N LYS A 4 -24.96 -41.32 23.55
CA LYS A 4 -25.27 -40.21 22.63
C LYS A 4 -23.96 -39.74 22.00
N LEU A 5 -23.79 -40.04 20.72
CA LEU A 5 -22.70 -39.48 19.90
C LEU A 5 -23.03 -38.01 19.62
N LEU A 6 -22.34 -37.09 20.28
CA LEU A 6 -22.40 -35.67 19.97
C LEU A 6 -21.48 -35.42 18.76
N LEU A 7 -22.08 -35.32 17.57
CA LEU A 7 -21.42 -34.77 16.39
C LEU A 7 -21.20 -33.27 16.62
N ALA A 8 -20.00 -32.91 17.07
CA ALA A 8 -19.54 -31.54 17.02
C ALA A 8 -19.19 -31.20 15.56
N ILE A 9 -20.11 -30.51 14.87
CA ILE A 9 -19.82 -29.93 13.56
C ILE A 9 -18.84 -28.79 13.80
N LEU A 10 -17.56 -29.04 13.52
CA LEU A 10 -16.53 -28.02 13.47
C LEU A 10 -16.83 -27.11 12.26
N ALA A 11 -17.59 -26.04 12.48
CA ALA A 11 -17.77 -25.00 11.48
C ALA A 11 -16.42 -24.29 11.28
N LEU A 12 -15.61 -24.80 10.34
CA LEU A 12 -14.45 -24.08 9.83
C LEU A 12 -14.96 -22.78 9.21
N THR A 13 -14.89 -21.70 9.97
CA THR A 13 -14.96 -20.34 9.45
C THR A 13 -13.67 -20.09 8.67
N VAL A 14 -13.61 -20.60 7.45
CA VAL A 14 -12.58 -20.23 6.49
C VAL A 14 -12.82 -18.74 6.21
N LYS A 15 -12.08 -17.87 6.89
CA LYS A 15 -11.92 -16.49 6.43
C LYS A 15 -11.34 -16.61 5.02
N LEU A 16 -12.19 -16.36 4.02
CA LEU A 16 -11.77 -16.17 2.64
C LEU A 16 -10.80 -15.00 2.63
N THR A 17 -9.52 -15.27 2.80
CA THR A 17 -8.46 -14.35 2.39
C THR A 17 -8.72 -14.09 0.91
N PRO A 18 -8.91 -12.83 0.50
CA PRO A 18 -9.08 -12.50 -0.92
C PRO A 18 -7.96 -13.18 -1.70
N ALA A 19 -8.34 -13.91 -2.75
CA ALA A 19 -7.40 -14.67 -3.57
C ALA A 19 -6.20 -13.79 -3.92
N ALA A 20 -5.02 -14.19 -3.46
CA ALA A 20 -3.78 -13.46 -3.71
C ALA A 20 -3.66 -13.17 -5.22
N GLY A 21 -3.45 -11.91 -5.59
CA GLY A 21 -3.27 -11.48 -6.97
C GLY A 21 -4.49 -10.83 -7.66
N ARG A 22 -5.72 -10.90 -7.12
CA ARG A 22 -6.84 -10.16 -7.72
C ARG A 22 -6.82 -8.70 -7.27
N MET A 23 -6.62 -7.79 -8.21
CA MET A 23 -6.71 -6.36 -7.96
C MET A 23 -8.12 -5.98 -7.50
N VAL A 24 -8.20 -5.22 -6.42
CA VAL A 24 -9.46 -4.66 -5.93
C VAL A 24 -9.64 -3.28 -6.54
N ASN A 25 -10.83 -2.98 -7.04
CA ASN A 25 -11.17 -1.67 -7.61
C ASN A 25 -12.26 -1.02 -6.75
N LEU A 26 -11.93 0.14 -6.18
CA LEU A 26 -12.86 0.86 -5.31
C LEU A 26 -14.07 1.40 -6.06
N MET A 27 -13.93 1.77 -7.35
CA MET A 27 -15.06 2.21 -8.16
C MET A 27 -16.07 1.07 -8.36
N ASP A 28 -15.60 -0.18 -8.51
CA ASP A 28 -16.47 -1.34 -8.64
C ASP A 28 -17.20 -1.64 -7.32
N GLN A 29 -16.53 -1.45 -6.17
CA GLN A 29 -17.17 -1.57 -4.86
C GLN A 29 -18.20 -0.45 -4.62
N ALA A 30 -17.92 0.77 -5.06
CA ALA A 30 -18.88 1.88 -5.00
C ALA A 30 -20.10 1.62 -5.88
N ALA A 31 -19.90 1.09 -7.09
CA ALA A 31 -20.99 0.71 -7.99
C ALA A 31 -21.88 -0.37 -7.36
N ALA A 32 -21.28 -1.42 -6.79
CA ALA A 32 -22.02 -2.48 -6.10
C ALA A 32 -22.81 -1.94 -4.89
N PHE A 33 -22.24 -1.02 -4.12
CA PHE A 33 -22.94 -0.34 -3.03
C PHE A 33 -24.17 0.45 -3.53
N ILE A 34 -24.01 1.21 -4.62
CA ILE A 34 -25.12 1.98 -5.21
C ILE A 34 -26.20 1.06 -5.76
N GLU A 35 -25.83 -0.03 -6.42
CA GLU A 35 -26.77 -1.03 -6.94
C GLU A 35 -27.64 -1.60 -5.82
N GLU A 36 -27.01 -2.00 -4.70
CA GLU A 36 -27.73 -2.49 -3.53
C GLU A 36 -28.62 -1.41 -2.90
N ARG A 37 -28.13 -0.18 -2.81
CA ARG A 37 -28.93 0.95 -2.31
C ARG A 37 -30.14 1.25 -3.21
N ASN A 38 -30.00 1.09 -4.52
CA ASN A 38 -31.08 1.34 -5.47
C ASN A 38 -32.22 0.33 -5.32
N LYS A 39 -31.94 -0.92 -4.87
CA LYS A 39 -32.98 -1.91 -4.57
C LYS A 39 -33.89 -1.48 -3.41
N SER A 40 -33.37 -0.72 -2.44
CA SER A 40 -34.10 -0.32 -1.24
C SER A 40 -34.77 1.05 -1.36
N ILE A 41 -34.06 2.05 -1.89
CA ILE A 41 -34.58 3.42 -1.99
C ILE A 41 -35.38 3.62 -3.28
N THR A 42 -35.07 2.86 -4.34
CA THR A 42 -35.52 3.07 -5.73
C THR A 42 -35.21 4.49 -6.26
N ASN A 43 -34.96 4.62 -7.56
CA ASN A 43 -34.75 5.92 -8.25
C ASN A 43 -33.40 6.64 -7.99
N ILE A 44 -32.29 5.93 -7.78
CA ILE A 44 -30.96 6.57 -7.89
C ILE A 44 -30.70 6.90 -9.37
N THR A 45 -30.45 8.17 -9.67
CA THR A 45 -30.28 8.67 -11.05
C THR A 45 -28.84 8.91 -11.45
N SER A 46 -27.96 9.24 -10.49
CA SER A 46 -26.53 9.40 -10.71
C SER A 46 -25.73 9.24 -9.42
N TRP A 47 -24.46 8.92 -9.54
CA TRP A 47 -23.52 8.83 -8.41
C TRP A 47 -22.12 9.21 -8.85
N THR A 48 -21.31 9.67 -7.90
CA THR A 48 -19.96 10.20 -8.15
C THR A 48 -19.03 9.89 -6.98
N LEU A 49 -17.84 9.37 -7.31
CA LEU A 49 -16.69 9.22 -6.42
C LEU A 49 -15.43 9.71 -7.14
N THR A 50 -14.79 10.77 -6.65
CA THR A 50 -13.61 11.38 -7.28
C THR A 50 -12.40 11.43 -6.35
N GLY A 51 -11.21 11.70 -6.92
CA GLY A 51 -9.94 11.75 -6.19
C GLY A 51 -9.65 13.03 -5.40
N SER A 52 -10.64 13.92 -5.22
CA SER A 52 -10.47 15.18 -4.47
C SER A 52 -11.78 15.61 -3.83
N ASN A 53 -11.75 16.18 -2.62
CA ASN A 53 -12.94 16.72 -1.94
C ASN A 53 -13.52 17.91 -2.71
N THR A 54 -14.44 17.65 -3.63
CA THR A 54 -15.29 18.72 -4.14
C THR A 54 -16.54 18.81 -3.26
N GLN A 55 -16.94 20.02 -2.86
CA GLN A 55 -18.06 20.23 -1.94
C GLN A 55 -19.42 19.74 -2.50
N ILE A 56 -19.50 19.48 -3.81
CA ILE A 56 -20.74 19.17 -4.53
C ILE A 56 -20.74 17.76 -5.14
N GLY A 57 -19.57 17.12 -5.27
CA GLY A 57 -19.42 15.76 -5.79
C GLY A 57 -18.51 14.96 -4.86
N GLY A 58 -18.98 13.80 -4.42
CA GLY A 58 -18.23 12.91 -3.53
C GLY A 58 -16.74 12.83 -3.90
N GLY A 59 -15.89 12.96 -2.89
CA GLY A 59 -14.45 13.05 -3.04
C GLY A 59 -13.76 12.18 -2.01
N MET A 60 -12.61 11.63 -2.38
CA MET A 60 -11.81 10.80 -1.50
C MET A 60 -10.33 11.13 -1.66
N ASN A 61 -9.61 11.08 -0.53
CA ASN A 61 -8.16 11.18 -0.48
C ASN A 61 -7.59 10.00 0.32
N ALA A 62 -6.43 9.50 -0.11
CA ALA A 62 -5.63 8.57 0.67
C ALA A 62 -4.64 9.36 1.54
N LEU A 63 -4.55 9.01 2.82
CA LEU A 63 -3.53 9.57 3.71
C LEU A 63 -2.18 8.92 3.40
N PRO A 64 -1.09 9.70 3.27
CA PRO A 64 0.25 9.15 3.14
C PRO A 64 0.57 8.19 4.28
N THR A 65 1.22 7.07 3.96
CA THR A 65 1.57 6.04 4.96
C THR A 65 3.02 5.63 4.89
N HIS A 66 3.52 5.04 5.98
CA HIS A 66 4.85 4.47 6.03
C HIS A 66 4.83 2.99 5.67
N ILE A 67 5.79 2.57 4.84
CA ILE A 67 6.03 1.15 4.55
C ILE A 67 6.73 0.53 5.75
N GLN A 68 6.10 -0.45 6.37
CA GLN A 68 6.69 -1.25 7.44
C GLN A 68 7.40 -2.45 6.83
N GLU A 69 8.66 -2.65 7.21
CA GLU A 69 9.50 -3.75 6.72
C GLU A 69 9.62 -4.83 7.79
N ALA A 70 9.56 -6.10 7.38
CA ALA A 70 9.72 -7.26 8.25
C ALA A 70 10.54 -8.36 7.57
N ASN A 71 11.16 -9.23 8.37
CA ASN A 71 11.85 -10.44 7.91
C ASN A 71 12.90 -10.18 6.81
N CYS A 72 13.63 -9.07 6.92
CA CYS A 72 14.65 -8.69 5.94
C CYS A 72 15.82 -9.68 5.90
N THR A 73 16.13 -10.18 4.71
CA THR A 73 17.22 -11.14 4.49
C THR A 73 18.14 -10.67 3.35
N PRO A 74 19.47 -10.54 3.58
CA PRO A 74 20.14 -10.63 4.88
C PRO A 74 19.78 -9.43 5.78
N VAL A 75 19.99 -9.54 7.09
CA VAL A 75 19.89 -8.40 8.00
C VAL A 75 21.12 -7.50 7.80
N ILE A 76 20.89 -6.20 7.55
CA ILE A 76 21.97 -5.21 7.39
C ILE A 76 21.83 -4.20 8.52
N PRO A 77 22.79 -4.11 9.46
CA PRO A 77 22.73 -3.13 10.52
C PRO A 77 23.02 -1.73 9.99
N ASP A 78 22.38 -0.70 10.54
CA ASP A 78 22.53 0.69 10.06
C ASP A 78 23.99 1.18 10.12
N SER A 79 24.73 0.76 11.14
CA SER A 79 26.17 1.06 11.31
C SER A 79 27.05 0.55 10.17
N TRP A 80 26.55 -0.39 9.36
CA TRP A 80 27.26 -0.87 8.19
C TRP A 80 27.28 0.17 7.07
N TYR A 81 26.19 0.91 6.87
CA TYR A 81 26.11 1.94 5.82
C TYR A 81 27.09 3.10 6.05
N GLY A 82 27.43 3.41 7.29
CA GLY A 82 28.43 4.44 7.64
C GLY A 82 29.88 4.04 7.33
N ARG A 83 30.15 2.76 7.03
CA ARG A 83 31.48 2.22 6.77
C ARG A 83 31.76 1.94 5.29
N VAL A 84 30.79 2.19 4.42
CA VAL A 84 30.85 1.82 2.99
C VAL A 84 30.65 3.03 2.09
N ASN A 85 31.29 3.01 0.92
CA ASN A 85 31.11 4.04 -0.12
C ASN A 85 29.77 3.83 -0.85
N LEU A 86 28.66 4.16 -0.18
CA LEU A 86 27.32 4.02 -0.71
C LEU A 86 27.09 4.98 -1.90
N LYS A 87 26.74 4.43 -3.07
CA LYS A 87 26.46 5.23 -4.28
C LYS A 87 24.99 5.58 -4.42
N PHE A 88 24.15 4.56 -4.33
CA PHE A 88 22.70 4.70 -4.35
C PHE A 88 22.04 3.40 -3.84
N ILE A 89 20.77 3.52 -3.47
CA ILE A 89 19.91 2.41 -3.11
C ILE A 89 18.76 2.37 -4.11
N ALA A 90 18.53 1.23 -4.74
CA ALA A 90 17.33 0.97 -5.52
C ALA A 90 16.38 0.10 -4.71
N VAL A 91 15.11 0.47 -4.68
CA VAL A 91 14.04 -0.29 -4.02
C VAL A 91 12.98 -0.65 -5.04
N ALA A 92 12.59 -1.91 -5.05
CA ALA A 92 11.48 -2.42 -5.82
C ALA A 92 10.42 -3.01 -4.88
N LEU A 93 9.16 -2.66 -5.09
CA LEU A 93 8.00 -3.20 -4.39
C LEU A 93 7.28 -4.16 -5.34
N LYS A 94 6.99 -5.37 -4.87
CA LYS A 94 6.07 -6.33 -5.48
C LYS A 94 4.84 -6.39 -4.58
N ILE A 95 3.69 -6.00 -5.09
CA ILE A 95 2.44 -5.85 -4.34
C ILE A 95 1.55 -7.06 -4.65
N ASP A 96 1.18 -7.82 -3.61
CA ASP A 96 0.41 -9.07 -3.76
C ASP A 96 -1.11 -8.82 -3.81
N ASN A 97 -1.56 -7.71 -3.23
CA ASN A 97 -2.96 -7.28 -3.18
C ASN A 97 -3.14 -5.84 -3.67
N PRO A 98 -2.97 -5.61 -4.99
CA PRO A 98 -3.05 -4.27 -5.58
C PRO A 98 -4.46 -3.68 -5.43
N LEU A 99 -4.50 -2.36 -5.34
CA LEU A 99 -5.74 -1.58 -5.20
C LEU A 99 -5.77 -0.49 -6.27
N CYS A 100 -6.90 -0.36 -6.94
CA CYS A 100 -7.20 0.72 -7.87
C CYS A 100 -8.23 1.66 -7.23
N THR A 101 -7.89 2.94 -7.12
CA THR A 101 -8.74 4.00 -6.58
C THR A 101 -8.66 5.25 -7.44
N PRO A 102 -9.66 6.16 -7.38
CA PRO A 102 -9.58 7.45 -8.06
C PRO A 102 -8.58 8.44 -7.43
N SER A 103 -7.99 8.10 -6.28
CA SER A 103 -7.05 8.95 -5.53
C SER A 103 -5.62 8.43 -5.66
N VAL A 104 -4.64 9.32 -5.54
CA VAL A 104 -3.23 8.94 -5.45
C VAL A 104 -2.97 8.25 -4.10
N VAL A 105 -2.23 7.15 -4.08
CA VAL A 105 -1.97 6.37 -2.86
C VAL A 105 -0.48 6.42 -2.53
N LEU A 106 -0.08 7.37 -1.69
CA LEU A 106 1.34 7.59 -1.37
C LEU A 106 1.81 6.75 -0.18
N ALA A 107 2.91 6.03 -0.36
CA ALA A 107 3.61 5.34 0.71
C ALA A 107 5.12 5.65 0.68
N ASN A 108 5.77 5.78 1.83
CA ASN A 108 7.21 6.07 1.88
C ASN A 108 8.00 4.98 2.61
N VAL A 109 9.23 4.75 2.13
CA VAL A 109 10.26 4.01 2.87
C VAL A 109 11.41 4.96 3.20
N THR A 110 11.92 4.86 4.41
CA THR A 110 13.03 5.68 4.90
C THR A 110 14.32 4.89 4.69
N LEU A 111 15.28 5.47 3.97
CA LEU A 111 16.54 4.80 3.63
C LEU A 111 17.73 5.67 4.01
N PRO A 112 18.88 5.06 4.31
CA PRO A 112 20.14 5.79 4.42
C PRO A 112 20.40 6.64 3.17
N LYS A 113 20.74 7.91 3.38
CA LYS A 113 21.27 8.80 2.37
C LYS A 113 22.64 8.26 1.97
N PRO A 114 22.90 8.08 0.67
CA PRO A 114 24.27 8.07 0.19
C PRO A 114 24.90 9.37 0.67
N THR A 115 25.99 9.32 1.42
CA THR A 115 26.89 10.47 1.66
C THR A 115 28.30 9.91 1.87
N HIS A 116 29.33 10.72 1.62
CA HIS A 116 30.71 10.30 1.83
C HIS A 116 31.12 10.31 3.32
N HIS A 117 30.42 11.03 4.21
CA HIS A 117 30.88 11.29 5.59
C HIS A 117 29.79 11.55 6.66
N ALA A 118 28.49 11.62 6.33
CA ALA A 118 27.45 11.92 7.32
C ALA A 118 26.19 11.06 7.11
N PHE A 119 25.98 10.09 7.99
CA PHE A 119 24.82 9.21 7.95
C PHE A 119 23.54 10.03 8.16
N GLY A 120 22.72 10.14 7.12
CA GLY A 120 21.40 10.77 7.16
C GLY A 120 20.37 9.86 6.52
N TYR A 121 19.10 10.21 6.61
CA TYR A 121 18.01 9.45 6.00
C TYR A 121 17.27 10.25 4.94
N ASN A 122 16.75 9.57 3.91
CA ASN A 122 15.86 10.13 2.90
C ASN A 122 14.65 9.22 2.70
N SER A 123 13.50 9.83 2.40
CA SER A 123 12.28 9.11 2.08
C SER A 123 12.19 8.87 0.57
N LEU A 124 12.05 7.61 0.15
CA LEU A 124 11.55 7.30 -1.18
C LEU A 124 10.04 7.15 -1.10
N ILE A 125 9.33 8.03 -1.79
CA ILE A 125 7.86 8.04 -1.88
C ILE A 125 7.44 7.21 -3.10
N PHE A 126 6.49 6.30 -2.94
CA PHE A 126 5.88 5.45 -3.97
C PHE A 126 4.40 5.80 -4.13
N ASP A 127 3.89 5.72 -5.34
CA ASP A 127 2.45 5.73 -5.60
C ASP A 127 2.00 4.29 -5.84
N LEU A 128 1.23 3.74 -4.90
CA LEU A 128 0.77 2.35 -4.90
C LEU A 128 -0.49 2.15 -5.75
N ASN A 129 -1.13 3.23 -6.21
CA ASN A 129 -2.41 3.14 -6.90
C ASN A 129 -2.29 2.42 -8.26
N ASN A 130 -3.10 1.38 -8.47
CA ASN A 130 -3.11 0.58 -9.69
C ASN A 130 -1.72 0.05 -10.08
N ARG A 131 -0.94 -0.41 -9.09
CA ARG A 131 0.40 -0.98 -9.29
C ARG A 131 0.52 -2.36 -8.67
N THR A 132 1.13 -3.29 -9.40
CA THR A 132 1.61 -4.59 -8.91
C THR A 132 3.12 -4.60 -8.68
N TYR A 133 3.85 -3.72 -9.37
CA TYR A 133 5.29 -3.58 -9.27
C TYR A 133 5.73 -2.13 -9.44
N ILE A 134 6.62 -1.66 -8.56
CA ILE A 134 7.14 -0.28 -8.61
C ILE A 134 8.61 -0.30 -8.25
N LYS A 135 9.44 0.47 -8.96
CA LYS A 135 10.86 0.61 -8.65
C LYS A 135 11.27 2.08 -8.57
N LYS A 136 11.97 2.46 -7.51
CA LYS A 136 12.58 3.78 -7.34
C LYS A 136 14.00 3.65 -6.82
N ARG A 137 14.78 4.74 -6.91
CA ARG A 137 16.13 4.79 -6.37
C ARG A 137 16.42 6.12 -5.72
N THR A 138 17.35 6.13 -4.77
CA THR A 138 17.93 7.36 -4.24
C THR A 138 18.73 8.10 -5.32
N GLY A 139 18.99 9.38 -5.09
CA GLY A 139 19.93 10.16 -5.91
C GLY A 139 21.32 9.49 -5.95
N LEU A 140 22.03 9.67 -7.06
CA LEU A 140 23.37 9.15 -7.26
C LEU A 140 24.41 10.15 -6.76
N ILE A 141 25.33 9.71 -5.89
CA ILE A 141 26.51 10.51 -5.56
C ILE A 141 27.62 10.24 -6.55
N ARG A 142 27.76 11.17 -7.51
CA ARG A 142 28.82 11.33 -8.55
C ARG A 142 29.14 10.06 -9.37
N LYS A 143 29.39 10.26 -10.68
CA LYS A 143 30.02 9.23 -11.53
C LYS A 143 31.43 8.97 -10.98
N SER A 144 31.62 7.90 -10.21
CA SER A 144 32.97 7.40 -9.99
C SER A 144 33.46 6.86 -11.34
N GLU A 145 34.61 7.35 -11.80
CA GLU A 145 35.24 6.92 -13.07
C GLU A 145 35.72 5.46 -13.03
N LYS A 146 35.78 4.84 -11.84
CA LYS A 146 36.17 3.45 -11.67
C LYS A 146 34.98 2.53 -11.97
N ARG A 147 35.13 1.69 -13.00
CA ARG A 147 34.13 0.73 -13.50
C ARG A 147 33.79 -0.44 -12.56
N GLY A 148 34.28 -0.43 -11.32
CA GLY A 148 34.10 -1.51 -10.35
C GLY A 148 33.24 -1.11 -9.15
N GLY A 149 32.41 -2.04 -8.68
CA GLY A 149 31.56 -1.87 -7.51
C GLY A 149 30.92 -3.18 -7.08
N TYR A 150 30.35 -3.19 -5.89
CA TYR A 150 29.61 -4.34 -5.36
C TYR A 150 28.13 -3.99 -5.23
N MET A 151 27.29 -5.03 -5.29
CA MET A 151 25.86 -4.90 -5.09
C MET A 151 25.44 -5.91 -4.03
N LEU A 152 24.72 -5.41 -3.02
CA LEU A 152 24.09 -6.25 -2.02
C LEU A 152 22.59 -6.20 -2.23
N LYS A 153 21.98 -7.39 -2.23
CA LYS A 153 20.53 -7.56 -2.35
C LYS A 153 19.96 -7.96 -0.99
N GLN A 154 18.92 -7.26 -0.56
CA GLN A 154 18.11 -7.57 0.61
C GLN A 154 16.64 -7.68 0.19
N VAL A 155 15.94 -8.66 0.73
CA VAL A 155 14.51 -8.86 0.49
C VAL A 155 13.79 -8.85 1.83
N CYS A 156 12.74 -8.05 1.96
CA CYS A 156 11.89 -7.96 3.14
C CYS A 156 10.44 -8.24 2.75
N ALA A 157 9.65 -8.79 3.66
CA ALA A 157 8.21 -8.62 3.59
C ALA A 157 7.89 -7.15 3.92
N PHE A 158 6.87 -6.58 3.29
CA PHE A 158 6.39 -5.25 3.66
C PHE A 158 4.88 -5.22 3.86
N THR A 159 4.46 -4.28 4.71
CA THR A 159 3.06 -3.89 4.86
C THR A 159 2.92 -2.37 4.78
N ALA A 160 1.79 -1.89 4.27
CA ALA A 160 1.46 -0.46 4.28
C ALA A 160 -0.04 -0.28 4.49
N ALA A 161 -0.43 0.20 5.66
CA ALA A 161 -1.83 0.47 5.99
C ALA A 161 -2.21 1.89 5.53
N VAL A 162 -3.02 1.98 4.47
CA VAL A 162 -3.51 3.24 3.92
C VAL A 162 -4.91 3.49 4.41
N LYS A 163 -5.12 4.68 4.97
CA LYS A 163 -6.43 5.18 5.40
C LYS A 163 -6.97 6.14 4.34
N PHE A 164 -8.25 6.00 4.03
CA PHE A 164 -8.94 6.85 3.08
C PHE A 164 -10.00 7.68 3.82
N GLN A 165 -10.11 8.93 3.41
CA GLN A 165 -11.05 9.91 3.93
C GLN A 165 -11.84 10.47 2.76
N GLY A 166 -13.16 10.54 2.90
CA GLY A 166 -13.99 11.03 1.82
C GLY A 166 -15.44 10.62 1.92
N SER A 167 -16.17 10.91 0.85
CA SER A 167 -17.57 10.58 0.69
C SER A 167 -17.89 10.15 -0.73
N LEU A 168 -18.93 9.34 -0.84
CA LEU A 168 -19.62 9.02 -2.09
C LEU A 168 -20.88 9.88 -2.14
N ALA A 169 -21.14 10.54 -3.27
CA ALA A 169 -22.36 11.30 -3.47
C ALA A 169 -23.26 10.60 -4.50
N TYR A 170 -24.57 10.64 -4.28
CA TYR A 170 -25.56 10.14 -5.23
C TYR A 170 -26.84 10.97 -5.22
N THR A 171 -27.58 10.92 -6.32
CA THR A 171 -28.84 11.64 -6.50
C THR A 171 -30.01 10.68 -6.61
N THR A 172 -31.14 11.03 -6.01
CA THR A 172 -32.39 10.27 -6.14
C THR A 172 -33.50 11.16 -6.65
N LYS A 173 -34.36 10.63 -7.52
CA LYS A 173 -35.59 11.31 -7.93
C LYS A 173 -36.74 10.94 -7.00
N SER A 174 -37.51 11.94 -6.55
CA SER A 174 -38.71 11.70 -5.74
C SER A 174 -39.75 10.90 -6.54
N THR A 175 -40.40 9.93 -5.89
CA THR A 175 -41.46 9.12 -6.50
C THR A 175 -42.71 9.94 -6.83
N ASN A 176 -42.93 11.07 -6.11
CA ASN A 176 -44.16 11.86 -6.17
C ASN A 176 -43.94 13.31 -6.69
N GLY A 177 -42.81 13.62 -7.31
CA GLY A 177 -42.55 14.98 -7.81
C GLY A 177 -41.28 15.14 -8.64
N ASN A 178 -41.01 16.37 -9.12
CA ASN A 178 -39.81 16.74 -9.89
C ASN A 178 -38.57 17.04 -9.02
N GLU A 179 -38.64 16.80 -7.72
CA GLU A 179 -37.54 17.09 -6.80
C GLU A 179 -36.42 16.05 -6.89
N THR A 180 -35.18 16.56 -7.04
CA THR A 180 -33.96 15.77 -6.96
C THR A 180 -33.37 15.93 -5.57
N LYS A 181 -33.12 14.81 -4.88
CA LYS A 181 -32.43 14.81 -3.58
C LYS A 181 -30.99 14.39 -3.76
N HIS A 182 -30.08 15.11 -3.11
CA HIS A 182 -28.66 14.80 -3.07
C HIS A 182 -28.31 14.13 -1.75
N HIS A 183 -27.60 13.01 -1.82
CA HIS A 183 -27.16 12.24 -0.68
C HIS A 183 -25.64 12.16 -0.68
N VAL A 184 -25.05 12.23 0.50
CA VAL A 184 -23.61 12.11 0.71
C VAL A 184 -23.40 11.09 1.82
N VAL A 185 -22.70 10.01 1.52
CA VAL A 185 -22.39 8.94 2.47
C VAL A 185 -20.89 8.84 2.68
N ASN A 186 -20.47 8.45 3.88
CA ASN A 186 -19.04 8.32 4.18
C ASN A 186 -18.44 7.17 3.36
N ILE A 187 -17.22 7.32 2.86
CA ILE A 187 -16.54 6.25 2.10
C ILE A 187 -16.40 4.94 2.91
N GLY A 188 -16.35 5.02 4.23
CA GLY A 188 -16.38 3.87 5.13
C GLY A 188 -17.64 3.02 5.00
N GLU A 189 -18.74 3.54 4.47
CA GLU A 189 -19.96 2.76 4.25
C GLU A 189 -19.84 1.76 3.10
N ILE A 190 -18.83 1.89 2.22
CA ILE A 190 -18.50 0.93 1.15
C ILE A 190 -17.65 -0.24 1.70
N PHE A 191 -17.84 -0.57 2.98
CA PHE A 191 -17.14 -1.63 3.68
C PHE A 191 -17.37 -2.99 3.02
N ASN A 192 -16.29 -3.73 2.80
CA ASN A 192 -16.35 -5.11 2.31
C ASN A 192 -15.13 -5.91 2.79
N ASP A 193 -15.28 -6.59 3.92
CA ASP A 193 -14.22 -7.41 4.52
C ASP A 193 -13.67 -8.50 3.58
N THR A 194 -14.51 -9.03 2.68
CA THR A 194 -14.11 -10.11 1.77
C THR A 194 -13.04 -9.70 0.77
N VAL A 195 -12.94 -8.40 0.46
CA VAL A 195 -11.91 -7.82 -0.43
C VAL A 195 -10.85 -7.04 0.33
N GLY A 196 -10.81 -7.17 1.67
CA GLY A 196 -9.83 -6.51 2.53
C GLY A 196 -10.17 -5.07 2.90
N PHE A 197 -11.40 -4.62 2.65
CA PHE A 197 -11.86 -3.27 2.95
C PHE A 197 -12.44 -3.21 4.36
N ARG A 198 -11.65 -2.65 5.29
CA ARG A 198 -12.02 -2.54 6.70
C ARG A 198 -12.37 -1.11 7.08
N THR A 199 -13.28 -0.96 8.04
CA THR A 199 -13.55 0.32 8.69
C THR A 199 -12.89 0.36 10.06
N HIS A 200 -12.18 1.45 10.33
CA HIS A 200 -11.64 1.72 11.67
C HIS A 200 -11.84 3.20 11.99
N ASN A 201 -12.57 3.50 13.05
CA ASN A 201 -12.92 4.87 13.47
C ASN A 201 -13.60 5.70 12.35
N GLY A 202 -14.49 5.08 11.57
CA GLY A 202 -15.17 5.75 10.46
C GLY A 202 -14.28 6.02 9.23
N LEU A 203 -13.06 5.47 9.20
CA LEU A 203 -12.15 5.55 8.06
C LEU A 203 -12.05 4.21 7.34
N PHE A 204 -12.13 4.27 6.03
CA PHE A 204 -11.84 3.12 5.16
C PHE A 204 -10.33 2.84 5.18
N THR A 205 -9.93 1.59 5.43
CA THR A 205 -8.53 1.18 5.51
C THR A 205 -8.26 -0.02 4.60
N HIS A 206 -7.24 0.10 3.75
CA HIS A 206 -6.67 -1.00 2.96
C HIS A 206 -5.23 -1.23 3.38
N THR A 207 -4.84 -2.49 3.63
CA THR A 207 -3.45 -2.82 3.97
C THR A 207 -2.79 -3.51 2.78
N PHE A 208 -1.82 -2.85 2.16
CA PHE A 208 -0.98 -3.47 1.14
C PHE A 208 0.01 -4.44 1.79
N HIS A 209 0.25 -5.56 1.13
CA HIS A 209 1.24 -6.57 1.50
C HIS A 209 2.08 -6.95 0.28
N GLY A 210 3.31 -7.36 0.52
CA GLY A 210 4.13 -7.97 -0.51
C GLY A 210 5.61 -8.02 -0.16
N ALA A 211 6.46 -7.99 -1.20
CA ALA A 211 7.90 -8.06 -1.06
C ALA A 211 8.58 -6.75 -1.45
N LEU A 212 9.49 -6.28 -0.59
CA LEU A 212 10.39 -5.17 -0.84
C LEU A 212 11.77 -5.74 -1.16
N GLU A 213 12.26 -5.49 -2.38
CA GLU A 213 13.62 -5.81 -2.79
C GLU A 213 14.48 -4.54 -2.78
N ARG A 214 15.48 -4.52 -1.91
CA ARG A 214 16.47 -3.46 -1.78
C ARG A 214 17.79 -3.91 -2.42
N ARG A 215 18.29 -3.13 -3.37
CA ARG A 215 19.62 -3.28 -3.97
C ARG A 215 20.47 -2.09 -3.59
N VAL A 216 21.52 -2.36 -2.84
CA VAL A 216 22.45 -1.35 -2.34
C VAL A 216 23.71 -1.42 -3.18
N PHE A 217 24.12 -0.30 -3.78
CA PHE A 217 25.26 -0.23 -4.70
C PHE A 217 26.40 0.56 -4.08
N PHE A 218 27.60 0.00 -4.13
CA PHE A 218 28.80 0.58 -3.54
C PHE A 218 29.88 0.84 -4.59
N GLY A 219 30.69 1.88 -4.35
CA GLY A 219 31.97 2.02 -5.03
C GLY A 219 33.02 1.11 -4.41
N LEU A 220 34.06 0.77 -5.18
CA LEU A 220 35.25 0.14 -4.61
C LEU A 220 35.84 1.02 -3.49
N PRO A 221 36.38 0.41 -2.42
CA PRO A 221 37.18 1.13 -1.45
C PRO A 221 38.30 1.87 -2.18
N THR A 222 38.44 3.17 -1.93
CA THR A 222 39.59 3.95 -2.42
C THR A 222 40.86 3.65 -1.64
N GLU A 223 40.74 3.02 -0.46
CA GLU A 223 41.86 2.62 0.37
C GLU A 223 41.98 1.09 0.42
N THR A 224 43.18 0.61 0.12
CA THR A 224 43.59 -0.79 0.24
C THR A 224 43.54 -1.23 1.70
N PHE A 225 42.38 -1.72 2.15
CA PHE A 225 42.31 -2.51 3.38
C PHE A 225 43.13 -3.79 3.16
N LYS A 226 44.34 -3.86 3.72
CA LYS A 226 45.06 -5.13 3.89
C LYS A 226 44.17 -6.04 4.75
N GLN A 227 43.67 -7.13 4.17
CA GLN A 227 43.13 -8.23 4.94
C GLN A 227 44.25 -8.79 5.82
N ILE A 228 44.18 -8.57 7.12
CA ILE A 228 44.79 -9.49 8.07
C ILE A 228 43.72 -10.56 8.30
N LEU A 229 43.88 -11.69 7.61
CA LEU A 229 43.24 -12.95 7.96
C LEU A 229 43.77 -13.35 9.35
N ILE A 230 42.91 -13.38 10.36
CA ILE A 230 43.17 -14.17 11.56
C ILE A 230 42.49 -15.51 11.31
N ALA A 231 43.33 -16.55 11.28
CA ALA A 231 42.96 -17.95 11.13
C ALA A 231 42.21 -18.49 12.37
#